data_AF-A0A9D1YG13-F1
#
_entry.id   AF-A0A9D1YG13-F1
#
_cell.length_a   1.000
_cell.length_b   1.000
_cell.length_c   1.000
_cell.angle_alpha   90.00
_cell.angle_beta   90.00
_cell.angle_gamma   90.00
#
_symmetry.space_group_name_H-M   'P 1'
#
loop_
_entity.id
_entity.type
_entity.pdbx_description
1 polymer ?
#
loop_
_entity_poly.entity_id
_entity_poly.type
_entity_poly.pdbx_seq_one_letter_code
_entity_poly.pdbx_strand_id
1 'polypeptide(L)'
;MMNDKTRKLTETALLIALGTILSLIQFPGPWVNGGSITLCSMLPICIIGYRYGVRWGILGGVVYGLLQLLLGVNALRGISLATVVLSVLLDYLLAFGVLGFSGLFRRKIQNQSAAFMAGAGIAIVLRFLCHFISGAFVWDTILADTGLNWAGILYSFNYNGSYMLPELVITLVAGAILCRVFDFSKPNPIRRRAK
;
A
#
# COMPACT_ATOMS: atom_id res chain seq x y z
N MET A 1 -13.90 30.36 -1.81
CA MET A 1 -12.83 29.40 -1.42
C MET A 1 -13.47 28.06 -1.11
N MET A 2 -12.95 26.96 -1.64
CA MET A 2 -13.47 25.62 -1.35
C MET A 2 -13.23 25.27 0.13
N ASN A 3 -14.21 24.66 0.80
CA ASN A 3 -14.09 24.21 2.19
C ASN A 3 -12.92 23.21 2.33
N ASP A 4 -12.10 23.37 3.38
CA ASP A 4 -10.94 22.52 3.65
C ASP A 4 -11.29 21.02 3.74
N LYS A 5 -12.47 20.69 4.27
CA LYS A 5 -12.97 19.30 4.33
C LYS A 5 -13.29 18.77 2.93
N THR A 6 -13.95 19.58 2.10
CA THR A 6 -14.27 19.23 0.71
C THR A 6 -12.99 19.00 -0.09
N ARG A 7 -11.98 19.87 0.05
CA ARG A 7 -10.68 19.69 -0.62
C ARG A 7 -10.00 18.39 -0.23
N LYS A 8 -9.92 18.10 1.07
CA LYS A 8 -9.33 16.84 1.57
C LYS A 8 -10.02 15.63 0.96
N LEU A 9 -11.35 15.64 0.94
CA LEU A 9 -12.14 14.53 0.40
C LEU A 9 -11.93 14.36 -1.11
N THR A 10 -12.04 15.44 -1.88
CA THR A 10 -11.87 15.40 -3.34
C THR A 10 -10.47 14.95 -3.75
N GLU A 11 -9.42 15.51 -3.14
CA GLU A 11 -8.04 15.10 -3.47
C GLU A 11 -7.76 13.66 -3.06
N THR A 12 -8.32 13.20 -1.94
CA THR A 12 -8.22 11.79 -1.52
C THR A 12 -8.89 10.88 -2.53
N ALA A 13 -10.10 11.21 -2.98
CA ALA A 13 -10.81 10.43 -4.00
C ALA A 13 -10.04 10.37 -5.33
N LEU A 14 -9.45 11.49 -5.78
CA LEU A 14 -8.63 11.55 -6.99
C LEU A 14 -7.37 10.69 -6.86
N LEU A 15 -6.69 10.73 -5.70
CA LEU A 15 -5.50 9.91 -5.44
C LEU A 15 -5.85 8.42 -5.35
N ILE A 16 -6.99 8.07 -4.74
CA ILE A 16 -7.49 6.69 -4.73
C ILE A 16 -7.77 6.22 -6.17
N ALA A 17 -8.48 7.02 -6.97
CA ALA A 17 -8.77 6.69 -8.36
C ALA A 17 -7.48 6.51 -9.18
N LEU A 18 -6.50 7.39 -9.00
CA LEU A 18 -5.18 7.26 -9.63
C LEU A 18 -4.48 5.98 -9.19
N GLY A 19 -4.46 5.68 -7.89
CA GLY A 19 -3.88 4.43 -7.36
C GLY A 19 -4.56 3.19 -7.94
N THR A 20 -5.88 3.24 -8.17
CA THR A 20 -6.64 2.15 -8.78
C THR A 20 -6.28 1.98 -10.25
N ILE A 21 -6.17 3.06 -11.02
CA ILE A 21 -5.76 2.97 -12.44
C ILE A 21 -4.34 2.41 -12.53
N LEU A 22 -3.41 2.90 -11.68
CA LEU A 22 -2.03 2.41 -11.65
C LEU A 22 -1.94 0.94 -11.21
N SER A 23 -2.86 0.44 -10.38
CA SER A 23 -2.89 -0.98 -10.01
C SER A 23 -3.40 -1.90 -11.11
N LEU A 24 -4.05 -1.36 -12.15
CA LEU A 24 -4.43 -2.15 -13.33
C LEU A 24 -3.25 -2.36 -14.30
N ILE A 25 -2.23 -1.49 -14.22
CA ILE A 25 -1.00 -1.62 -15.00
C ILE A 25 -0.03 -2.49 -14.21
N GLN A 26 -0.13 -3.80 -14.43
CA GLN A 26 0.64 -4.81 -13.70
C GLN A 26 1.70 -5.44 -14.60
N PHE A 27 2.86 -5.70 -14.01
CA PHE A 27 3.90 -6.53 -14.59
C PHE A 27 3.66 -7.97 -14.11
N PRO A 28 3.31 -8.90 -15.01
CA PRO A 28 3.00 -10.27 -14.62
C PRO A 28 4.24 -10.97 -14.05
N GLY A 29 4.01 -11.84 -13.06
CA GLY A 29 5.04 -12.65 -12.42
C GLY A 29 4.50 -14.02 -11.98
N PRO A 30 5.30 -14.86 -11.33
CA PRO A 30 4.95 -16.26 -11.00
C PRO A 30 3.95 -16.40 -9.83
N TRP A 31 3.15 -15.38 -9.54
CA TRP A 31 2.28 -15.29 -8.35
C TRP A 31 0.86 -15.78 -8.63
N VAL A 32 0.63 -17.08 -8.47
CA VAL A 32 -0.65 -17.73 -8.77
C VAL A 32 -1.79 -17.37 -7.79
N ASN A 33 -1.46 -17.00 -6.55
CA ASN A 33 -2.41 -16.67 -5.49
C ASN A 33 -2.57 -15.15 -5.30
N GLY A 34 -2.29 -14.38 -6.35
CA GLY A 34 -2.30 -12.92 -6.30
C GLY A 34 -0.97 -12.31 -5.86
N GLY A 35 -0.89 -10.98 -5.89
CA GLY A 35 0.37 -10.24 -5.85
C GLY A 35 0.81 -9.84 -7.25
N SER A 36 1.33 -8.63 -7.37
CA SER A 36 1.84 -8.09 -8.63
C SER A 36 2.76 -6.92 -8.37
N ILE A 37 3.64 -6.65 -9.33
CA ILE A 37 4.37 -5.39 -9.41
C ILE A 37 3.54 -4.47 -10.29
N THR A 38 3.33 -3.23 -9.85
CA THR A 38 2.47 -2.23 -10.49
C THR A 38 3.29 -1.03 -10.93
N LEU A 39 2.68 -0.15 -11.74
CA LEU A 39 3.30 1.12 -12.15
C LEU A 39 3.29 2.18 -11.01
N CYS A 40 3.53 1.78 -9.75
CA CYS A 40 3.53 2.65 -8.56
C CYS A 40 2.15 2.94 -7.93
N SER A 41 1.30 1.92 -7.81
CA SER A 41 -0.06 2.06 -7.29
C SER A 41 -0.15 2.45 -5.81
N MET A 42 0.87 2.16 -5.00
CA MET A 42 0.92 2.55 -3.59
C MET A 42 1.25 4.02 -3.36
N LEU A 43 1.92 4.67 -4.33
CA LEU A 43 2.39 6.05 -4.17
C LEU A 43 1.26 7.06 -3.96
N PRO A 44 0.15 7.07 -4.74
CA PRO A 44 -0.97 7.96 -4.48
C PRO A 44 -1.51 7.83 -3.05
N ILE A 45 -1.57 6.63 -2.50
CA ILE A 45 -2.06 6.37 -1.15
C ILE A 45 -1.06 6.86 -0.09
N CYS A 46 0.22 6.63 -0.31
CA CYS A 46 1.28 7.20 0.53
C CYS A 46 1.27 8.74 0.50
N ILE A 47 0.92 9.36 -0.62
CA ILE A 47 0.76 10.82 -0.71
C ILE A 47 -0.42 11.29 0.16
N ILE A 48 -1.55 10.56 0.20
CA ILE A 48 -2.68 10.87 1.08
C ILE A 48 -2.21 10.91 2.55
N GLY A 49 -1.52 9.84 3.00
CA GLY A 49 -0.99 9.76 4.36
C GLY A 49 0.01 10.86 4.68
N TYR A 50 0.94 11.16 3.76
CA TYR A 50 1.90 12.24 3.95
C TYR A 50 1.25 13.64 3.98
N ARG A 51 0.28 13.89 3.10
CA ARG A 51 -0.36 15.21 2.95
C ARG A 51 -1.35 15.52 4.08
N TYR A 52 -2.15 14.53 4.46
CA TYR A 52 -3.26 14.69 5.41
C TYR A 52 -3.03 14.05 6.78
N GLY A 53 -1.89 13.37 6.95
CA GLY A 53 -1.50 12.72 8.20
C GLY A 53 -2.04 11.30 8.31
N VAL A 54 -1.52 10.57 9.29
CA VAL A 54 -1.71 9.12 9.45
C VAL A 54 -3.18 8.72 9.53
N ARG A 55 -3.99 9.42 10.33
CA ARG A 55 -5.41 9.10 10.52
C ARG A 55 -6.21 9.15 9.20
N TRP A 56 -5.99 10.20 8.41
CA TRP A 56 -6.67 10.36 7.12
C TRP A 56 -6.09 9.41 6.06
N GLY A 57 -4.78 9.17 6.09
CA GLY A 57 -4.11 8.17 5.28
C GLY A 57 -4.64 6.76 5.49
N ILE A 58 -4.89 6.35 6.74
CA ILE A 58 -5.45 5.03 7.06
C ILE A 58 -6.84 4.89 6.44
N LEU A 59 -7.71 5.90 6.60
CA LEU A 59 -9.05 5.86 5.99
C LEU A 59 -8.98 5.79 4.47
N GLY A 60 -8.13 6.61 3.84
CA GLY A 60 -7.91 6.55 2.39
C GLY A 60 -7.36 5.21 1.92
N GLY A 61 -6.43 4.62 2.69
CA GLY A 61 -5.88 3.29 2.45
C GLY A 61 -6.92 2.19 2.56
N VAL A 62 -7.79 2.22 3.59
CA VAL A 62 -8.88 1.26 3.75
C VAL A 62 -9.87 1.35 2.58
N VAL A 63 -10.27 2.55 2.16
CA VAL A 63 -11.16 2.72 1.00
C VAL A 63 -10.50 2.19 -0.27
N TYR A 64 -9.22 2.46 -0.46
CA TYR A 64 -8.47 1.89 -1.58
C TYR A 64 -8.42 0.35 -1.50
N GLY A 65 -8.18 -0.23 -0.32
CA GLY A 65 -8.20 -1.67 -0.11
C GLY A 65 -9.55 -2.31 -0.41
N LEU A 66 -10.66 -1.63 -0.11
CA LEU A 66 -11.99 -2.09 -0.51
C LEU A 66 -12.17 -2.10 -2.04
N LEU A 67 -11.65 -1.10 -2.76
CA LEU A 67 -11.67 -1.11 -4.22
C LEU A 67 -10.83 -2.26 -4.77
N GLN A 68 -9.65 -2.50 -4.20
CA GLN A 68 -8.80 -3.63 -4.59
C GLN A 68 -9.46 -4.97 -4.30
N LEU A 69 -10.21 -5.09 -3.19
CA LEU A 69 -11.02 -6.26 -2.88
C LEU A 69 -12.11 -6.48 -3.93
N LEU A 70 -12.84 -5.42 -4.32
CA LEU A 70 -13.88 -5.51 -5.33
C LEU A 70 -13.32 -5.98 -6.69
N LEU A 71 -12.16 -5.46 -7.08
CA LEU A 71 -11.48 -5.85 -8.33
C LEU A 71 -10.87 -7.25 -8.25
N GLY A 72 -10.41 -7.67 -7.07
CA GLY A 72 -9.73 -8.94 -6.80
C GLY A 72 -10.62 -10.06 -6.25
N VAL A 73 -11.93 -9.83 -6.10
CA VAL A 73 -12.85 -10.74 -5.37
C VAL A 73 -12.85 -12.18 -5.91
N ASN A 74 -12.53 -12.35 -7.19
CA ASN A 74 -12.45 -13.66 -7.83
C ASN A 74 -11.38 -14.57 -7.20
N ALA A 75 -10.32 -14.00 -6.63
CA ALA A 75 -9.25 -14.74 -5.96
C ALA A 75 -9.72 -15.41 -4.65
N LEU A 76 -10.87 -15.01 -4.09
CA LEU A 76 -11.42 -15.55 -2.85
C LEU A 76 -12.49 -16.62 -3.08
N ARG A 77 -12.78 -16.99 -4.33
CA ARG A 77 -13.81 -17.97 -4.67
C ARG A 77 -13.35 -19.39 -4.34
N GLY A 78 -14.26 -20.19 -3.77
CA GLY A 78 -14.02 -21.61 -3.49
C GLY A 78 -13.21 -21.88 -2.22
N ILE A 79 -13.03 -20.88 -1.35
CA ILE A 79 -12.25 -20.97 -0.11
C ILE A 79 -13.18 -20.87 1.11
N SER A 80 -12.73 -21.40 2.25
CA SER A 80 -13.49 -21.37 3.51
C SER A 80 -13.83 -19.94 3.95
N LEU A 81 -14.98 -19.78 4.64
CA LEU A 81 -15.42 -18.50 5.16
C LEU A 81 -14.39 -17.87 6.12
N ALA A 82 -13.72 -18.69 6.93
CA ALA A 82 -12.69 -18.23 7.85
C ALA A 82 -11.49 -17.62 7.09
N THR A 83 -11.03 -18.29 6.03
CA THR A 83 -9.96 -17.78 5.16
C THR A 83 -10.37 -16.47 4.50
N VAL A 84 -11.60 -16.39 3.96
CA VAL A 84 -12.11 -15.15 3.34
C VAL A 84 -12.09 -13.98 4.33
N VAL A 85 -12.60 -14.16 5.54
CA VAL A 85 -12.64 -13.09 6.55
C VAL A 85 -11.23 -12.65 6.94
N LEU A 86 -10.32 -13.59 7.18
CA LEU A 86 -8.94 -13.28 7.56
C LEU A 86 -8.16 -12.64 6.41
N SER A 87 -8.31 -13.11 5.17
CA SER A 87 -7.69 -12.50 3.99
C SER A 87 -8.25 -11.10 3.73
N VAL A 88 -9.56 -10.88 3.83
CA VAL A 88 -10.14 -9.53 3.71
C VAL A 88 -9.53 -8.57 4.74
N LEU A 89 -9.36 -9.04 5.97
CA LEU A 89 -8.77 -8.22 7.02
C LEU A 89 -7.28 -7.95 6.78
N LEU A 90 -6.47 -9.00 6.57
CA LEU A 90 -5.01 -8.90 6.49
C LEU A 90 -4.51 -8.43 5.13
N ASP A 91 -5.06 -8.96 4.03
CA ASP A 91 -4.58 -8.68 2.66
C ASP A 91 -5.21 -7.42 2.04
N TYR A 92 -6.34 -6.95 2.59
CA TYR A 92 -7.02 -5.76 2.08
C TYR A 92 -7.08 -4.65 3.14
N LEU A 93 -7.93 -4.76 4.15
CA LEU A 93 -8.20 -3.62 5.04
C LEU A 93 -6.94 -3.15 5.78
N LEU A 94 -6.24 -4.07 6.45
CA LEU A 94 -5.04 -3.76 7.22
C LEU A 94 -3.86 -3.44 6.30
N ALA A 95 -3.57 -4.30 5.30
CA ALA A 95 -2.48 -4.11 4.35
C ALA A 95 -2.51 -2.75 3.63
N PHE A 96 -3.67 -2.29 3.16
CA PHE A 96 -3.78 -0.98 2.53
C PHE A 96 -3.94 0.14 3.56
N GLY A 97 -4.58 -0.10 4.71
CA GLY A 97 -4.71 0.87 5.79
C GLY A 97 -3.35 1.32 6.35
N VAL A 98 -2.39 0.41 6.51
CA VAL A 98 -1.04 0.76 7.02
C VAL A 98 -0.25 1.67 6.08
N LEU A 99 -0.63 1.83 4.81
CA LEU A 99 -0.05 2.83 3.91
C LEU A 99 -0.23 4.27 4.43
N GLY A 100 -1.20 4.51 5.31
CA GLY A 100 -1.37 5.78 6.00
C GLY A 100 -0.18 6.19 6.88
N PHE A 101 0.63 5.25 7.35
CA PHE A 101 1.85 5.53 8.13
C PHE A 101 2.95 6.24 7.32
N SER A 102 2.78 6.37 6.00
CA SER A 102 3.58 7.26 5.15
C SER A 102 3.70 8.70 5.68
N GLY A 103 2.71 9.18 6.43
CA GLY A 103 2.73 10.49 7.08
C GLY A 103 3.40 10.56 8.45
N LEU A 104 3.97 9.47 8.99
CA LEU A 104 4.44 9.39 10.37
C LEU A 104 5.53 10.43 10.71
N PHE A 105 6.41 10.71 9.76
CA PHE A 105 7.53 11.66 9.92
C PHE A 105 7.27 13.03 9.28
N ARG A 106 6.06 13.26 8.77
CA ARG A 106 5.66 14.56 8.24
C ARG A 106 5.83 15.61 9.34
N ARG A 107 6.55 16.70 9.05
CA ARG A 107 6.91 17.79 9.98
C ARG A 107 7.87 17.40 11.12
N LYS A 108 8.33 16.14 11.19
CA LYS A 108 9.38 15.70 12.13
C LYS A 108 10.76 15.71 11.49
N ILE A 109 10.82 15.41 10.20
CA ILE A 109 12.03 15.51 9.38
C ILE A 109 11.89 16.72 8.46
N GLN A 110 12.88 17.62 8.47
CA GLN A 110 12.85 18.87 7.70
C GLN A 110 12.86 18.63 6.18
N ASN A 111 13.64 17.66 5.71
CA ASN A 111 13.67 17.29 4.31
C ASN A 111 12.42 16.46 3.95
N GLN A 112 11.53 17.02 3.14
CA GLN A 112 10.29 16.35 2.72
C GLN A 112 10.53 14.99 2.05
N SER A 113 11.55 14.86 1.20
CA SER A 113 11.82 13.58 0.52
C SER A 113 12.26 12.53 1.53
N ALA A 114 13.16 12.88 2.46
CA ALA A 114 13.58 11.97 3.52
C ALA A 114 12.42 11.60 4.46
N ALA A 115 11.58 12.59 4.82
CA ALA A 115 10.39 12.38 5.64
C ALA A 115 9.40 11.41 4.99
N PHE A 116 9.14 11.61 3.70
CA PHE A 116 8.27 10.75 2.91
C PHE A 116 8.85 9.34 2.77
N MET A 117 10.12 9.22 2.39
CA MET A 117 10.76 7.92 2.20
C MET A 117 10.78 7.09 3.48
N ALA A 118 11.12 7.70 4.62
CA ALA A 118 11.10 7.02 5.91
C ALA A 118 9.70 6.53 6.28
N GLY A 119 8.68 7.38 6.08
CA GLY A 119 7.29 7.00 6.39
C GLY A 119 6.76 5.93 5.45
N ALA A 120 6.92 6.12 4.14
CA ALA A 120 6.47 5.18 3.12
C ALA A 120 7.20 3.84 3.24
N GLY A 121 8.49 3.85 3.59
CA GLY A 121 9.27 2.65 3.84
C GLY A 121 8.69 1.82 4.98
N ILE A 122 8.42 2.45 6.15
CA ILE A 122 7.75 1.77 7.26
C ILE A 122 6.38 1.24 6.84
N ALA A 123 5.60 2.06 6.14
CA ALA A 123 4.25 1.71 5.74
C ALA A 123 4.20 0.48 4.82
N ILE A 124 5.13 0.39 3.86
CA ILE A 124 5.22 -0.73 2.91
C ILE A 124 5.80 -1.98 3.59
N VAL A 125 6.72 -1.84 4.55
CA VAL A 125 7.17 -2.96 5.37
C VAL A 125 6.02 -3.51 6.23
N LEU A 126 5.24 -2.65 6.88
CA LEU A 126 4.04 -3.07 7.62
C LEU A 126 3.05 -3.78 6.71
N ARG A 127 2.87 -3.29 5.49
CA ARG A 127 2.02 -3.95 4.49
C ARG A 127 2.55 -5.33 4.11
N PHE A 128 3.87 -5.45 3.88
CA PHE A 128 4.52 -6.74 3.62
C PHE A 128 4.27 -7.71 4.78
N LEU A 129 4.41 -7.25 6.05
CA LEU A 129 4.13 -8.08 7.22
C LEU A 129 2.68 -8.59 7.25
N CYS A 130 1.70 -7.79 6.82
CA CYS A 130 0.31 -8.24 6.72
C CYS A 130 0.17 -9.40 5.73
N HIS A 131 0.72 -9.25 4.53
CA HIS A 131 0.69 -10.29 3.49
C HIS A 131 1.51 -11.52 3.87
N PHE A 132 2.65 -11.33 4.53
CA PHE A 132 3.48 -12.42 5.04
C PHE A 132 2.75 -13.25 6.10
N ILE A 133 2.10 -12.59 7.08
CA ILE A 133 1.30 -13.28 8.10
C ILE A 133 0.10 -13.98 7.46
N SER A 134 -0.59 -13.32 6.52
CA SER A 134 -1.68 -13.95 5.78
C SER A 134 -1.18 -15.18 5.02
N GLY A 135 -0.10 -15.07 4.25
CA GLY A 135 0.49 -16.17 3.51
C GLY A 135 0.92 -17.34 4.38
N ALA A 136 1.49 -17.05 5.56
CA ALA A 136 2.05 -18.06 6.46
C ALA A 136 1.01 -18.78 7.33
N PHE A 137 -0.18 -18.19 7.56
CA PHE A 137 -1.16 -18.74 8.50
C PHE A 137 -2.59 -18.82 7.97
N VAL A 138 -2.93 -18.06 6.93
CA VAL A 138 -4.27 -18.02 6.32
C VAL A 138 -4.30 -18.82 5.02
N TRP A 139 -3.23 -18.72 4.23
CA TRP A 139 -3.05 -19.42 2.94
C TRP A 139 -2.17 -20.68 3.03
N ASP A 140 -1.70 -21.05 4.23
CA ASP A 140 -0.83 -22.21 4.48
C ASP A 140 -1.52 -23.57 4.23
N THR A 141 -2.77 -23.56 3.77
CA THR A 141 -3.51 -24.75 3.37
C THR A 141 -2.86 -25.52 2.21
N ILE A 142 -1.88 -24.94 1.51
CA ILE A 142 -1.12 -25.62 0.45
C ILE A 142 -0.03 -26.55 1.02
N LEU A 143 0.51 -26.24 2.21
CA LEU A 143 1.63 -26.97 2.81
C LEU A 143 1.30 -27.64 4.15
N ALA A 144 0.10 -27.41 4.68
CA ALA A 144 -0.39 -27.99 5.94
C ALA A 144 -0.22 -29.53 6.02
N ASP A 145 -0.36 -30.24 4.89
CA ASP A 145 -0.24 -31.70 4.83
C ASP A 145 1.22 -32.21 4.86
N THR A 146 2.21 -31.32 4.73
CA THR A 146 3.64 -31.70 4.73
C THR A 146 4.27 -31.75 6.12
N GLY A 147 3.56 -31.29 7.16
CA GLY A 147 4.07 -31.28 8.55
C GLY A 147 5.24 -30.32 8.80
N LEU A 148 5.60 -29.47 7.83
CA LEU A 148 6.76 -28.58 7.87
C LEU A 148 6.32 -27.11 7.96
N ASN A 149 5.92 -26.66 9.15
CA ASN A 149 5.51 -25.26 9.40
C ASN A 149 6.57 -24.22 8.97
N TRP A 150 7.86 -24.57 8.99
CA TRP A 150 8.93 -23.68 8.54
C TRP A 150 8.95 -23.48 7.02
N ALA A 151 8.52 -24.47 6.23
CA ALA A 151 8.47 -24.36 4.78
C ALA A 151 7.38 -23.37 4.34
N GLY A 152 6.21 -23.39 5.00
CA GLY A 152 5.13 -22.42 4.75
C GLY A 152 5.52 -20.98 5.08
N ILE A 153 6.22 -20.77 6.20
CA ILE A 153 6.76 -19.46 6.58
C ILE A 153 7.78 -18.96 5.55
N LEU A 154 8.75 -19.79 5.16
CA LEU A 154 9.74 -19.42 4.14
C LEU A 154 9.11 -19.18 2.78
N TYR A 155 8.11 -19.99 2.40
CA TYR A 155 7.36 -19.80 1.17
C TYR A 155 6.65 -18.44 1.18
N SER A 156 5.90 -18.13 2.25
CA SER A 156 5.21 -16.85 2.40
C SER A 156 6.18 -15.67 2.36
N PHE A 157 7.33 -15.77 3.03
CA PHE A 157 8.34 -14.71 3.02
C PHE A 157 8.85 -14.43 1.60
N ASN A 158 9.25 -15.48 0.88
CA ASN A 158 9.78 -15.35 -0.48
C ASN A 158 8.71 -14.91 -1.48
N TYR A 159 7.51 -15.51 -1.41
CA TYR A 159 6.38 -15.20 -2.27
C TYR A 159 6.00 -13.71 -2.13
N ASN A 160 5.69 -13.26 -0.91
CA ASN A 160 5.28 -11.88 -0.67
C ASN A 160 6.43 -10.89 -0.88
N GLY A 161 7.65 -11.28 -0.49
CA GLY A 161 8.83 -10.43 -0.61
C GLY A 161 9.20 -10.15 -2.06
N SER A 162 9.01 -11.13 -2.95
CA SER A 162 9.40 -11.04 -4.36
C SER A 162 8.67 -9.93 -5.14
N TYR A 163 7.41 -9.61 -4.81
CA TYR A 163 6.70 -8.48 -5.41
C TYR A 163 6.70 -7.22 -4.53
N MET A 164 6.71 -7.36 -3.19
CA MET A 164 6.70 -6.21 -2.28
C MET A 164 8.02 -5.43 -2.28
N LEU A 165 9.16 -6.09 -2.50
CA LEU A 165 10.46 -5.42 -2.55
C LEU A 165 10.59 -4.50 -3.79
N PRO A 166 10.27 -4.93 -5.02
CA PRO A 166 10.20 -4.03 -6.17
C PRO A 166 9.21 -2.88 -5.97
N GLU A 167 8.02 -3.17 -5.45
CA GLU A 167 7.00 -2.18 -5.14
C GLU A 167 7.48 -1.11 -4.13
N LEU A 168 8.22 -1.53 -3.10
CA LEU A 168 8.90 -0.64 -2.15
C LEU A 168 9.86 0.30 -2.89
N VAL A 169 10.75 -0.26 -3.71
CA VAL A 169 11.76 0.53 -4.44
C VAL A 169 11.08 1.54 -5.37
N ILE A 170 10.11 1.09 -6.18
CA ILE A 170 9.37 1.93 -7.13
C ILE A 170 8.67 3.08 -6.38
N THR A 171 7.97 2.78 -5.29
CA THR A 171 7.22 3.79 -4.52
C THR A 171 8.16 4.80 -3.85
N LEU A 172 9.27 4.35 -3.27
CA LEU A 172 10.23 5.23 -2.62
C LEU A 172 10.94 6.15 -3.62
N VAL A 173 11.39 5.62 -4.75
CA VAL A 173 12.09 6.40 -5.78
C VAL A 173 11.15 7.42 -6.41
N ALA A 174 9.98 7.00 -6.88
CA ALA A 174 9.01 7.89 -7.49
C ALA A 174 8.52 8.97 -6.50
N GLY A 175 8.25 8.57 -5.25
CA GLY A 175 7.85 9.50 -4.19
C GLY A 175 8.94 10.50 -3.83
N ALA A 176 10.21 10.09 -3.78
CA ALA A 176 11.32 11.00 -3.56
C ALA A 176 11.46 12.03 -4.68
N ILE A 177 11.32 11.61 -5.94
CA ILE A 177 11.33 12.52 -7.09
C ILE A 177 10.18 13.53 -6.99
N LEU A 178 8.95 13.06 -6.76
CA LEU A 178 7.80 13.96 -6.60
C LEU A 178 7.96 14.92 -5.41
N CYS A 179 8.53 14.46 -4.29
CA CYS A 179 8.79 15.30 -3.13
C CYS A 179 9.87 16.37 -3.37
N ARG A 180 10.71 16.22 -4.40
CA ARG A 180 11.61 17.28 -4.85
C ARG A 180 10.91 18.27 -5.76
N VAL A 181 9.97 17.81 -6.57
CA VAL A 181 9.25 18.64 -7.55
C VAL A 181 8.10 19.43 -6.91
N PHE A 182 7.36 18.85 -5.98
CA PHE A 182 6.16 19.44 -5.39
C PHE A 182 6.29 19.61 -3.88
N ASP A 183 5.61 20.62 -3.31
CA ASP A 183 5.50 20.78 -1.86
C ASP A 183 4.16 20.25 -1.34
N PHE A 184 4.16 19.01 -0.84
CA PHE A 184 2.95 18.35 -0.34
C PHE A 184 2.51 18.88 1.03
N SER A 185 3.35 19.68 1.70
CA SER A 185 2.98 20.32 2.97
C SER A 185 1.98 21.46 2.81
N LYS A 186 1.91 22.07 1.61
CA LYS A 186 1.09 23.25 1.31
C LYS A 186 -0.31 22.90 0.79
N PRO A 187 -1.32 23.77 1.04
CA PRO A 187 -2.69 23.57 0.55
C PRO A 187 -2.75 23.43 -0.98
N ASN A 188 -2.01 24.27 -1.69
CA ASN A 188 -1.81 24.13 -3.14
C ASN A 188 -0.37 23.64 -3.36
N PRO A 189 -0.14 22.43 -3.90
CA PRO A 189 1.20 21.96 -4.19
C PRO A 189 1.80 22.78 -5.33
N ILE A 190 2.57 23.80 -4.98
CA ILE A 190 3.32 24.62 -5.94
C ILE A 190 4.59 23.85 -6.30
N ARG A 191 4.96 23.88 -7.59
CA ARG A 191 6.25 23.36 -8.05
C ARG A 191 7.38 24.04 -7.26
N ARG A 192 8.21 23.26 -6.58
CA ARG A 192 9.41 23.77 -5.91
C ARG A 192 10.33 24.31 -7.02
N ARG A 193 10.77 25.57 -6.90
CA ARG A 193 11.82 26.08 -7.78
C ARG A 193 13.07 25.24 -7.55
N ALA A 194 13.69 24.76 -8.62
CA ALA A 194 14.98 24.09 -8.55
C ALA A 194 15.95 25.07 -7.86
N LYS A 195 16.60 24.61 -6.80
CA LYS A 195 17.77 25.29 -6.22
C LYS A 195 19.00 24.83 -6.96
#